data_AF-A0A8R1E3V4-F1
#
_entry.id   AF-A0A8R1E3V4-F1
#
_cell.length_a   1.000
_cell.length_b   1.000
_cell.length_c   1.000
_cell.angle_alpha   90.00
_cell.angle_beta   90.00
_cell.angle_gamma   90.00
#
_symmetry.space_group_name_H-M   'P 1'
#
loop_
_entity.id
_entity.type
_entity.pdbx_description
1 polymer ?
#
loop_
_entity_poly.entity_id
_entity_poly.type
_entity_poly.pdbx_seq_one_letter_code
_entity_poly.pdbx_strand_id
1 'polypeptide(L)'
;MKSMEVELTLFSEKVSEEPETSTKPLLKGYLSSRLATTARLANHIFELVSIYGMSKTLNRRPAIFVEDSKYQKLIDGIQKIFPGLLEKFTILKEKVPTDADQFLLGDICCKFDNPDKLNNRTARHLHLTGHFYQSWRYFDEFQSEILGFVKQLNIDFLLLPKSSNDVFVTCIHVRRTDFVDGEHHSSNVTFTQKALHFIENKEKSKTPNRKMLTVIMGDDPSFEEKMFPNTIRAGKGTPVLNTTKVFVSENTAQNDLIYSRHNCDATLITAPSSTFGWWLGYLSKGQSVYYQDIRSTNDVNYKKGHMDPDDYFPPRWTSINLDGTSGKIVVVGKTS
;
A
#
# COMPACT_ATOMS: atom_id res chain seq x y z
N MET A 1 -26.32 68.79 -19.69
CA MET A 1 -26.25 68.84 -18.22
C MET A 1 -27.41 68.05 -17.64
N LYS A 2 -27.21 66.76 -17.33
CA LYS A 2 -27.70 66.08 -16.12
C LYS A 2 -27.32 64.60 -16.18
N SER A 3 -26.63 64.20 -15.11
CA SER A 3 -26.19 62.86 -14.73
C SER A 3 -27.39 61.93 -14.49
N MET A 4 -27.26 60.65 -14.86
CA MET A 4 -28.10 59.56 -14.38
C MET A 4 -27.26 58.72 -13.42
N GLU A 5 -27.56 58.81 -12.13
CA GLU A 5 -27.15 57.86 -11.10
C GLU A 5 -28.13 56.69 -11.08
N VAL A 6 -27.59 55.47 -10.97
CA VAL A 6 -28.35 54.23 -10.79
C VAL A 6 -28.24 53.84 -9.32
N GLU A 7 -29.37 53.75 -8.63
CA GLU A 7 -29.46 53.29 -7.23
C GLU A 7 -29.11 51.80 -7.10
N LEU A 8 -28.25 51.49 -6.14
CA LEU A 8 -27.88 50.15 -5.69
C LEU A 8 -28.82 49.73 -4.55
N THR A 9 -29.70 48.76 -4.79
CA THR A 9 -30.50 48.11 -3.74
C THR A 9 -29.67 47.10 -2.96
N LEU A 10 -29.45 47.36 -1.66
CA LEU A 10 -28.88 46.40 -0.70
C LEU A 10 -29.92 45.33 -0.34
N PHE A 11 -29.61 44.06 -0.59
CA PHE A 11 -30.25 42.93 0.08
C PHE A 11 -29.40 42.48 1.27
N SER A 12 -29.96 42.64 2.48
CA SER A 12 -29.41 42.17 3.75
C SER A 12 -29.71 40.68 3.90
N GLU A 13 -28.69 39.82 3.84
CA GLU A 13 -28.80 38.41 4.24
C GLU A 13 -28.79 38.29 5.77
N LYS A 14 -29.86 37.71 6.32
CA LYS A 14 -29.93 37.26 7.72
C LYS A 14 -29.03 36.04 7.90
N VAL A 15 -27.93 36.22 8.62
CA VAL A 15 -27.15 35.10 9.17
C VAL A 15 -27.98 34.43 10.26
N SER A 16 -28.29 33.15 10.06
CA SER A 16 -28.84 32.27 11.09
C SER A 16 -27.66 31.68 11.86
N GLU A 17 -27.50 32.10 13.11
CA GLU A 17 -26.57 31.48 14.06
C GLU A 17 -27.22 30.20 14.60
N GLU A 18 -26.87 29.05 14.03
CA GLU A 18 -26.96 27.78 14.73
C GLU A 18 -25.66 27.53 15.52
N PRO A 19 -25.72 27.12 16.80
CA PRO A 19 -24.53 26.89 17.60
C PRO A 19 -23.87 25.55 17.21
N GLU A 20 -22.76 25.61 16.46
CA GLU A 20 -21.83 24.49 16.30
C GLU A 20 -21.18 24.14 17.65
N THR A 21 -21.85 23.29 18.43
CA THR A 21 -21.22 22.57 19.54
C THR A 21 -20.54 21.31 19.00
N SER A 22 -19.43 21.51 18.27
CA SER A 22 -18.48 20.45 17.91
C SER A 22 -17.11 20.85 18.44
N THR A 23 -16.88 20.63 19.74
CA THR A 23 -15.54 20.76 20.33
C THR A 23 -14.66 19.62 19.82
N LYS A 24 -14.11 19.76 18.61
CA LYS A 24 -13.01 18.91 18.15
C LYS A 24 -11.87 19.07 19.16
N PRO A 25 -11.35 17.97 19.75
CA PRO A 25 -10.30 18.06 20.76
C PRO A 25 -9.08 18.75 20.17
N LEU A 26 -8.54 19.75 20.89
CA LEU A 26 -7.37 20.50 20.47
C LEU A 26 -6.20 19.54 20.20
N LEU A 27 -5.56 19.68 19.04
CA LEU A 27 -4.42 18.83 18.66
C LEU A 27 -3.28 18.97 19.68
N LYS A 28 -2.69 17.84 20.08
CA LYS A 28 -1.61 17.78 21.10
C LYS A 28 -0.24 18.24 20.59
N GLY A 29 -0.14 18.71 19.33
CA GLY A 29 1.10 19.07 18.65
C GLY A 29 1.40 18.17 17.46
N TYR A 30 2.67 17.93 17.17
CA TYR A 30 3.16 17.18 16.02
C TYR A 30 3.68 15.80 16.39
N LEU A 31 3.58 14.86 15.45
CA LEU A 31 4.27 13.57 15.44
C LEU A 31 5.10 13.49 14.16
N SER A 32 6.39 13.19 14.30
CA SER A 32 7.32 12.99 13.19
C SER A 32 8.17 11.75 13.44
N SER A 33 8.94 11.31 12.44
CA SER A 33 9.87 10.20 12.58
C SER A 33 11.16 10.49 11.83
N ARG A 34 12.25 9.87 12.27
CA ARG A 34 13.46 9.70 11.45
C ARG A 34 13.13 8.78 10.28
N LEU A 35 12.91 9.34 9.10
CA LEU A 35 12.49 8.57 7.92
C LEU A 35 13.65 7.78 7.33
N ALA A 36 13.38 6.57 6.85
CA ALA A 36 14.35 5.70 6.20
C ALA A 36 14.58 6.12 4.73
N THR A 37 15.10 7.34 4.50
CA THR A 37 15.14 8.01 3.19
C THR A 37 15.94 7.32 2.08
N THR A 38 16.79 6.34 2.42
CA THR A 38 17.53 5.52 1.45
C THR A 38 16.80 4.25 1.04
N ALA A 39 15.63 3.96 1.63
CA ALA A 39 14.85 2.79 1.32
C ALA A 39 14.11 2.93 -0.02
N ARG A 40 13.40 1.85 -0.41
CA ARG A 40 12.57 1.85 -1.60
C ARG A 40 11.16 2.35 -1.30
N LEU A 41 10.47 2.76 -2.36
CA LEU A 41 9.14 3.36 -2.34
C LEU A 41 8.15 2.69 -1.38
N ALA A 42 7.99 1.36 -1.44
CA ALA A 42 7.03 0.64 -0.61
C ALA A 42 7.31 0.74 0.90
N ASN A 43 8.58 0.83 1.30
CA ASN A 43 8.96 1.06 2.68
C ASN A 43 8.63 2.50 3.11
N HIS A 44 8.82 3.48 2.22
CA HIS A 44 8.40 4.86 2.47
C HIS A 44 6.88 4.99 2.64
N ILE A 45 6.09 4.26 1.84
CA ILE A 45 4.62 4.25 1.98
C ILE A 45 4.24 3.67 3.35
N PHE A 46 4.84 2.55 3.76
CA PHE A 46 4.64 1.97 5.09
C PHE A 46 4.91 2.99 6.21
N GLU A 47 6.04 3.67 6.13
CA GLU A 47 6.46 4.60 7.16
C GLU A 47 5.50 5.79 7.27
N LEU A 48 5.16 6.44 6.15
CA LEU A 48 4.27 7.60 6.16
C LEU A 48 2.82 7.24 6.48
N VAL A 49 2.29 6.13 5.97
CA VAL A 49 0.91 5.73 6.30
C VAL A 49 0.79 5.33 7.78
N SER A 50 1.82 4.71 8.36
CA SER A 50 1.84 4.39 9.79
C SER A 50 1.95 5.65 10.66
N ILE A 51 2.80 6.61 10.28
CA ILE A 51 2.86 7.90 10.97
C ILE A 51 1.52 8.62 10.89
N TYR A 52 0.83 8.57 9.74
CA TYR A 52 -0.52 9.13 9.59
C TYR A 52 -1.50 8.49 10.58
N GLY A 53 -1.56 7.17 10.61
CA GLY A 53 -2.47 6.45 11.51
C GLY A 53 -2.15 6.69 12.99
N MET A 54 -0.88 6.54 13.40
CA MET A 54 -0.44 6.85 14.77
C MET A 54 -0.72 8.30 15.17
N SER A 55 -0.58 9.25 14.25
CA SER A 55 -0.90 10.66 14.51
C SER A 55 -2.37 10.85 14.84
N LYS A 56 -3.27 10.15 14.14
CA LYS A 56 -4.70 10.19 14.45
C LYS A 56 -5.01 9.54 15.79
N THR A 57 -4.46 8.37 16.09
CA THR A 57 -4.61 7.69 17.39
C THR A 57 -4.17 8.60 18.55
N LEU A 58 -3.05 9.32 18.38
CA LEU A 58 -2.49 10.21 19.40
C LEU A 58 -3.10 11.62 19.43
N ASN A 59 -4.06 11.93 18.56
CA ASN A 59 -4.61 13.28 18.32
C ASN A 59 -3.51 14.34 18.06
N ARG A 60 -2.59 14.03 17.16
CA ARG A 60 -1.45 14.87 16.74
C ARG A 60 -1.46 15.10 15.24
N ARG A 61 -0.75 16.14 14.80
CA ARG A 61 -0.54 16.44 13.38
C ARG A 61 0.69 15.71 12.86
N PRO A 62 0.60 14.91 11.79
CA PRO A 62 1.78 14.29 11.21
C PRO A 62 2.68 15.36 10.57
N ALA A 63 3.99 15.22 10.72
CA ALA A 63 4.99 16.15 10.19
C ALA A 63 6.21 15.44 9.59
N ILE A 64 6.80 16.08 8.57
CA ILE A 64 8.08 15.69 7.96
C ILE A 64 9.03 16.87 8.10
N PHE A 65 10.17 16.64 8.73
CA PHE A 65 11.30 17.57 8.76
C PHE A 65 12.25 17.21 7.61
N VAL A 66 12.38 18.09 6.63
CA VAL A 66 13.18 17.87 5.41
C VAL A 66 14.61 18.30 5.68
N GLU A 67 15.45 17.34 6.05
CA GLU A 67 16.84 17.62 6.45
C GLU A 67 17.80 17.72 5.25
N ASP A 68 17.53 16.96 4.18
CA ASP A 68 18.39 16.88 3.00
C ASP A 68 17.63 16.52 1.70
N SER A 69 18.38 16.36 0.60
CA SER A 69 17.81 16.00 -0.70
C SER A 69 17.23 14.58 -0.77
N LYS A 70 17.57 13.67 0.15
CA LYS A 70 17.01 12.32 0.21
C LYS A 70 15.57 12.35 0.73
N TYR A 71 15.28 13.21 1.71
CA TYR A 71 13.90 13.48 2.14
C TYR A 71 13.06 14.01 0.99
N GLN A 72 13.60 14.93 0.17
CA GLN A 72 12.89 15.43 -1.01
C GLN A 72 12.58 14.31 -2.02
N LYS A 73 13.54 13.42 -2.30
CA LYS A 73 13.32 12.26 -3.18
C LYS A 73 12.23 11.31 -2.66
N LEU A 74 12.19 11.09 -1.34
CA LEU A 74 11.12 10.31 -0.71
C LEU A 74 9.76 10.97 -0.93
N ILE A 75 9.65 12.27 -0.63
CA ILE A 75 8.42 13.05 -0.81
C ILE A 75 7.97 13.02 -2.28
N ASP A 76 8.87 13.25 -3.23
CA ASP A 76 8.57 13.22 -4.66
C ASP A 76 8.08 11.84 -5.13
N GLY A 77 8.63 10.77 -4.54
CA GLY A 77 8.19 9.40 -4.79
C GLY A 77 6.76 9.15 -4.31
N ILE A 78 6.43 9.62 -3.10
CA ILE A 78 5.11 9.49 -2.50
C ILE A 78 4.10 10.37 -3.25
N GLN A 79 4.45 11.59 -3.63
CA GLN A 79 3.57 12.53 -4.36
C GLN A 79 3.04 11.93 -5.67
N LYS A 80 3.82 11.06 -6.32
CA LYS A 80 3.42 10.40 -7.56
C LYS A 80 2.28 9.39 -7.38
N ILE A 81 2.09 8.86 -6.17
CA ILE A 81 1.13 7.76 -5.90
C ILE A 81 0.11 8.15 -4.84
N PHE A 82 0.52 8.78 -3.74
CA PHE A 82 -0.31 9.17 -2.59
C PHE A 82 -0.26 10.70 -2.37
N PRO A 83 -0.66 11.53 -3.36
CA PRO A 83 -0.70 12.97 -3.17
C PRO A 83 -1.60 13.37 -1.99
N GLY A 84 -2.75 12.72 -1.82
CA GLY A 84 -3.70 13.00 -0.73
C GLY A 84 -3.16 12.66 0.67
N LEU A 85 -2.17 11.76 0.77
CA LEU A 85 -1.50 11.46 2.04
C LEU A 85 -0.59 12.63 2.42
N LEU A 86 0.22 13.12 1.49
CA LEU A 86 1.16 14.22 1.76
C LEU A 86 0.44 15.51 2.14
N GLU A 87 -0.76 15.76 1.61
CA GLU A 87 -1.62 16.87 2.04
C GLU A 87 -1.98 16.84 3.53
N LYS A 88 -1.90 15.67 4.19
CA LYS A 88 -2.14 15.55 5.64
C LYS A 88 -0.93 15.91 6.47
N PHE A 89 0.28 15.87 5.89
CA PHE A 89 1.52 16.13 6.58
C PHE A 89 1.86 17.62 6.58
N THR A 90 2.40 18.10 7.71
CA THR A 90 3.11 19.38 7.74
C THR A 90 4.54 19.15 7.29
N ILE A 91 4.91 19.65 6.12
CA ILE A 91 6.27 19.52 5.58
C ILE A 91 7.06 20.77 5.94
N LEU A 92 8.13 20.60 6.72
CA LEU A 92 8.94 21.67 7.28
C LEU A 92 10.36 21.58 6.72
N LYS A 93 10.86 22.67 6.12
CA LYS A 93 12.22 22.75 5.55
C LYS A 93 13.25 23.17 6.61
N GLU A 94 13.22 22.49 7.75
CA GLU A 94 14.08 22.74 8.89
C GLU A 94 14.43 21.43 9.57
N LYS A 95 15.42 21.49 10.48
CA LYS A 95 15.79 20.33 11.30
C LYS A 95 14.72 20.09 12.37
N VAL A 96 14.66 18.85 12.85
CA VAL A 96 13.88 18.52 14.04
C VAL A 96 14.26 19.47 15.19
N PRO A 97 13.29 20.08 15.89
CA PRO A 97 13.56 20.96 17.02
C PRO A 97 14.41 20.26 18.09
N THR A 98 15.39 20.98 18.66
CA THR A 98 16.30 20.41 19.67
C THR A 98 15.59 20.04 20.98
N ASP A 99 14.42 20.63 21.23
CA ASP A 99 13.55 20.37 22.37
C ASP A 99 12.47 19.30 22.09
N ALA A 100 12.52 18.63 20.92
CA ALA A 100 11.59 17.54 20.61
C ALA A 100 11.86 16.31 21.49
N ASP A 101 10.79 15.75 22.06
CA ASP A 101 10.89 14.49 22.80
C ASP A 101 11.12 13.34 21.81
N GLN A 102 12.20 12.59 22.01
CA GLN A 102 12.54 11.44 21.19
C GLN A 102 12.04 10.13 21.81
N PHE A 103 11.40 9.30 21.01
CA PHE A 103 10.89 7.99 21.45
C PHE A 103 11.30 6.88 20.49
N LEU A 104 11.75 5.76 21.04
CA LEU A 104 11.88 4.52 20.28
C LEU A 104 10.50 3.85 20.25
N LEU A 105 9.97 3.68 19.05
CA LEU A 105 8.74 2.94 18.76
C LEU A 105 9.03 2.03 17.58
N GLY A 106 8.68 0.75 17.68
CA GLY A 106 8.97 -0.22 16.61
C GLY A 106 10.45 -0.58 16.51
N ASP A 107 11.05 -1.00 17.64
CA ASP A 107 12.45 -1.43 17.74
C ASP A 107 12.74 -2.67 16.86
N ILE A 108 11.78 -3.59 16.79
CA ILE A 108 11.83 -4.75 15.90
C ILE A 108 10.95 -4.44 14.69
N CYS A 109 11.47 -4.65 13.48
CA CYS A 109 10.65 -4.52 12.28
C CYS A 109 9.38 -5.35 12.42
N CYS A 110 8.32 -4.87 11.78
CA CYS A 110 7.27 -5.76 11.34
C CYS A 110 6.52 -6.42 12.52
N LYS A 111 6.56 -5.77 13.69
CA LYS A 111 5.80 -6.05 14.92
C LYS A 111 5.09 -4.77 15.35
N PHE A 112 3.89 -4.93 15.90
CA PHE A 112 3.12 -3.80 16.38
C PHE A 112 3.61 -3.36 17.76
N ASP A 113 3.88 -2.08 17.89
CA ASP A 113 4.26 -1.43 19.13
C ASP A 113 3.23 -0.33 19.42
N ASN A 114 2.33 -0.59 20.38
CA ASN A 114 1.14 0.23 20.56
C ASN A 114 1.50 1.72 20.83
N PRO A 115 1.09 2.66 19.94
CA PRO A 115 1.38 4.07 20.12
C PRO A 115 0.76 4.67 21.38
N ASP A 116 -0.27 4.06 21.97
CA ASP A 116 -0.96 4.56 23.16
C ASP A 116 -0.04 4.84 24.35
N LYS A 117 1.13 4.20 24.41
CA LYS A 117 2.17 4.51 25.40
C LYS A 117 2.64 5.97 25.36
N LEU A 118 2.34 6.69 24.28
CA LEU A 118 2.66 8.10 24.08
C LEU A 118 1.47 9.05 24.35
N ASN A 119 0.28 8.54 24.73
CA ASN A 119 -0.93 9.36 24.88
C ASN A 119 -0.82 10.46 25.93
N ASN A 120 -0.06 10.19 27.00
CA ASN A 120 0.15 11.11 28.12
C ASN A 120 1.29 12.12 27.87
N ARG A 121 1.93 12.08 26.69
CA ARG A 121 2.99 13.03 26.34
C ARG A 121 2.37 14.36 25.94
N THR A 122 2.85 15.43 26.56
CA THR A 122 2.37 16.81 26.37
C THR A 122 3.29 17.65 25.51
N ALA A 123 4.51 17.18 25.22
CA ALA A 123 5.46 17.90 24.37
C ALA A 123 4.85 18.23 23.00
N ARG A 124 5.15 19.44 22.51
CA ARG A 124 4.64 19.94 21.23
C ARG A 124 5.16 19.12 20.06
N HIS A 125 6.40 18.63 20.12
CA HIS A 125 7.02 17.82 19.07
C HIS A 125 7.41 16.45 19.64
N LEU A 126 6.78 15.39 19.14
CA LEU A 126 7.26 14.03 19.34
C LEU A 126 8.00 13.58 18.08
N HIS A 127 9.19 13.03 18.27
CA HIS A 127 10.02 12.51 17.19
C HIS A 127 10.33 11.03 17.42
N LEU A 128 9.76 10.17 16.58
CA LEU A 128 10.01 8.74 16.63
C LEU A 128 11.37 8.42 16.01
N THR A 129 12.06 7.46 16.63
CA THR A 129 13.43 7.06 16.24
C THR A 129 13.51 5.63 15.70
N GLY A 130 12.38 4.91 15.65
CA GLY A 130 12.29 3.62 14.97
C GLY A 130 12.22 3.77 13.45
N HIS A 131 12.02 2.64 12.77
CA HIS A 131 12.08 2.58 11.31
C HIS A 131 10.92 1.77 10.71
N PHE A 132 10.45 2.21 9.54
CA PHE A 132 9.48 1.55 8.65
C PHE A 132 8.06 1.33 9.19
N TYR A 133 7.88 0.95 10.46
CA TYR A 133 6.57 0.72 11.09
C TYR A 133 5.68 -0.26 10.29
N GLN A 134 6.24 -1.40 9.89
CA GLN A 134 5.56 -2.33 8.95
C GLN A 134 4.50 -3.20 9.61
N SER A 135 3.47 -2.58 10.19
CA SER A 135 2.30 -3.26 10.73
C SER A 135 1.03 -2.59 10.26
N TRP A 136 0.06 -3.40 9.81
CA TRP A 136 -1.26 -2.91 9.40
C TRP A 136 -2.00 -2.21 10.55
N ARG A 137 -1.75 -2.65 11.79
CA ARG A 137 -2.45 -2.17 12.98
C ARG A 137 -2.27 -0.68 13.25
N TYR A 138 -1.22 -0.06 12.73
CA TYR A 138 -1.02 1.38 12.88
C TYR A 138 -2.06 2.23 12.13
N PHE A 139 -2.73 1.69 11.11
CA PHE A 139 -3.50 2.50 10.17
C PHE A 139 -4.74 1.84 9.56
N ASP A 140 -5.01 0.56 9.84
CA ASP A 140 -6.09 -0.18 9.19
C ASP A 140 -7.49 0.35 9.51
N GLU A 141 -7.68 0.98 10.67
CA GLU A 141 -8.92 1.70 10.99
C GLU A 141 -9.22 2.85 10.01
N PHE A 142 -8.19 3.37 9.32
CA PHE A 142 -8.30 4.45 8.33
C PHE A 142 -8.20 3.94 6.89
N GLN A 143 -8.42 2.65 6.65
CA GLN A 143 -8.23 2.04 5.33
C GLN A 143 -8.95 2.82 4.20
N SER A 144 -10.22 3.16 4.38
CA SER A 144 -11.00 3.88 3.36
C SER A 144 -10.38 5.23 2.98
N GLU A 145 -9.85 5.97 3.95
CA GLU A 145 -9.15 7.24 3.71
C GLU A 145 -7.85 7.01 2.93
N ILE A 146 -7.05 6.03 3.37
CA ILE A 146 -5.77 5.68 2.74
C ILE A 146 -5.96 5.28 1.28
N LEU A 147 -6.99 4.46 1.01
CA LEU A 147 -7.35 4.08 -0.37
C LEU A 147 -7.82 5.27 -1.21
N GLY A 148 -8.36 6.31 -0.58
CA GLY A 148 -8.78 7.56 -1.22
C GLY A 148 -7.62 8.54 -1.49
N PHE A 149 -6.48 8.37 -0.82
CA PHE A 149 -5.29 9.20 -1.04
C PHE A 149 -4.51 8.84 -2.31
N VAL A 150 -4.77 7.66 -2.88
CA VAL A 150 -4.12 7.21 -4.11
C VAL A 150 -4.51 8.12 -5.27
N LYS A 151 -3.52 8.48 -6.09
CA LYS A 151 -3.68 9.31 -7.27
C LYS A 151 -4.78 8.75 -8.19
N GLN A 152 -5.67 9.63 -8.62
CA GLN A 152 -6.70 9.30 -9.60
C GLN A 152 -6.08 9.07 -10.99
N LEU A 153 -6.71 8.20 -11.78
CA LEU A 153 -6.16 7.76 -13.05
C LEU A 153 -6.18 8.87 -14.12
N ASN A 154 -4.98 9.32 -14.49
CA ASN A 154 -4.68 10.00 -15.76
C ASN A 154 -3.50 9.28 -16.44
N ILE A 155 -3.48 7.95 -16.39
CA ILE A 155 -2.38 7.11 -16.87
C ILE A 155 -2.94 6.08 -17.85
N ASP A 156 -2.30 5.97 -19.01
CA ASP A 156 -2.51 4.85 -19.92
C ASP A 156 -1.61 3.69 -19.50
N PHE A 157 -2.22 2.60 -19.06
CA PHE A 157 -1.52 1.38 -18.64
C PHE A 157 -1.26 0.41 -19.80
N LEU A 158 -1.32 0.89 -21.05
CA LEU A 158 -0.86 0.23 -22.29
C LEU A 158 -1.02 -1.30 -22.30
N LEU A 159 -2.02 -1.81 -23.02
CA LEU A 159 -2.31 -3.24 -23.22
C LEU A 159 -2.67 -4.05 -21.97
N LEU A 160 -2.41 -3.56 -20.75
CA LEU A 160 -2.90 -4.23 -19.55
C LEU A 160 -4.44 -4.25 -19.54
N PRO A 161 -5.06 -5.39 -19.16
CA PRO A 161 -6.50 -5.51 -19.10
C PRO A 161 -7.09 -4.51 -18.10
N LYS A 162 -8.34 -4.09 -18.27
CA LYS A 162 -9.04 -3.29 -17.28
C LYS A 162 -10.13 -4.12 -16.65
N SER A 163 -10.27 -4.03 -15.34
CA SER A 163 -11.34 -4.72 -14.63
C SER A 163 -12.68 -4.05 -14.94
N SER A 164 -13.66 -4.85 -15.34
CA SER A 164 -15.00 -4.42 -15.72
C SER A 164 -16.04 -5.46 -15.29
N ASN A 165 -17.30 -5.23 -15.66
CA ASN A 165 -18.37 -6.21 -15.43
C ASN A 165 -18.14 -7.54 -16.17
N ASP A 166 -17.34 -7.52 -17.25
CA ASP A 166 -17.06 -8.69 -18.08
C ASP A 166 -15.65 -9.25 -17.88
N VAL A 167 -14.76 -8.51 -17.23
CA VAL A 167 -13.34 -8.87 -17.06
C VAL A 167 -12.98 -8.86 -15.58
N PHE A 168 -12.46 -9.97 -15.08
CA PHE A 168 -11.87 -10.12 -13.75
C PHE A 168 -10.35 -10.13 -13.90
N VAL A 169 -9.66 -9.24 -13.19
CA VAL A 169 -8.19 -9.16 -13.24
C VAL A 169 -7.59 -9.68 -11.94
N THR A 170 -6.80 -10.74 -12.04
CA THR A 170 -5.92 -11.22 -10.97
C THR A 170 -4.54 -10.62 -11.16
N CYS A 171 -4.00 -9.95 -10.16
CA CYS A 171 -2.64 -9.43 -10.19
C CYS A 171 -1.71 -10.29 -9.35
N ILE A 172 -0.53 -10.61 -9.87
CA ILE A 172 0.45 -11.44 -9.18
C ILE A 172 1.69 -10.61 -8.95
N HIS A 173 2.11 -10.49 -7.69
CA HIS A 173 3.42 -9.95 -7.37
C HIS A 173 4.48 -11.04 -7.37
N VAL A 174 5.52 -10.87 -8.17
CA VAL A 174 6.70 -11.73 -8.27
C VAL A 174 7.93 -10.92 -7.84
N ARG A 175 8.77 -11.49 -6.98
CA ARG A 175 10.04 -10.90 -6.57
C ARG A 175 11.13 -11.95 -6.67
N ARG A 176 12.10 -11.70 -7.54
CA ARG A 176 13.23 -12.60 -7.78
C ARG A 176 14.53 -11.93 -7.42
N THR A 177 14.96 -10.92 -8.17
CA THR A 177 16.35 -10.41 -8.24
C THR A 177 17.12 -10.48 -6.92
N ASP A 178 16.99 -9.48 -6.06
CA ASP A 178 17.65 -9.37 -4.75
C ASP A 178 17.12 -10.37 -3.70
N PHE A 179 16.09 -11.15 -4.02
CA PHE A 179 15.54 -12.19 -3.14
C PHE A 179 16.13 -13.57 -3.43
N VAL A 180 16.89 -13.75 -4.52
CA VAL A 180 17.61 -15.01 -4.80
C VAL A 180 18.78 -15.20 -3.83
N ASP A 181 19.34 -14.12 -3.29
CA ASP A 181 20.55 -14.12 -2.44
C ASP A 181 20.33 -14.72 -1.03
N GLY A 182 19.09 -15.10 -0.69
CA GLY A 182 18.79 -16.01 0.42
C GLY A 182 18.29 -15.38 1.73
N GLU A 183 18.27 -14.06 1.87
CA GLU A 183 17.69 -13.40 3.07
C GLU A 183 16.16 -13.40 3.06
N HIS A 184 15.56 -13.36 1.88
CA HIS A 184 14.12 -13.33 1.67
C HIS A 184 13.66 -14.54 0.86
N HIS A 185 12.39 -14.94 1.01
CA HIS A 185 11.81 -15.96 0.14
C HIS A 185 11.52 -15.40 -1.26
N SER A 186 12.27 -15.85 -2.26
CA SER A 186 12.00 -15.55 -3.68
C SER A 186 10.80 -16.32 -4.23
N SER A 187 10.12 -15.70 -5.19
CA SER A 187 8.94 -16.28 -5.83
C SER A 187 9.23 -17.57 -6.60
N ASN A 188 8.38 -18.58 -6.40
CA ASN A 188 8.52 -19.91 -7.01
C ASN A 188 7.46 -20.16 -8.10
N VAL A 189 7.89 -20.67 -9.27
CA VAL A 189 6.98 -20.93 -10.42
C VAL A 189 5.89 -21.95 -10.06
N THR A 190 6.27 -23.08 -9.44
CA THR A 190 5.33 -24.16 -9.10
C THR A 190 4.27 -23.68 -8.12
N PHE A 191 4.66 -22.95 -7.08
CA PHE A 191 3.71 -22.33 -6.16
C PHE A 191 2.79 -21.35 -6.92
N THR A 192 3.38 -20.44 -7.70
CA THR A 192 2.63 -19.36 -8.37
C THR A 192 1.56 -19.90 -9.33
N GLN A 193 1.91 -20.89 -10.15
CA GLN A 193 0.98 -21.51 -11.10
C GLN A 193 -0.19 -22.20 -10.38
N LYS A 194 0.10 -22.94 -9.31
CA LYS A 194 -0.91 -23.66 -8.53
C LYS A 194 -1.80 -22.71 -7.73
N ALA A 195 -1.21 -21.65 -7.17
CA ALA A 195 -1.92 -20.58 -6.48
C ALA A 195 -2.85 -19.82 -7.41
N LEU A 196 -2.40 -19.46 -8.63
CA LEU A 196 -3.26 -18.82 -9.62
C LEU A 196 -4.46 -19.72 -9.96
N HIS A 197 -4.23 -21.01 -10.22
CA HIS A 197 -5.33 -21.93 -10.53
C HIS A 197 -6.35 -22.06 -9.38
N PHE A 198 -5.86 -22.12 -8.13
CA PHE A 198 -6.71 -22.10 -6.94
C PHE A 198 -7.56 -20.82 -6.86
N ILE A 199 -6.96 -19.66 -7.07
CA ILE A 199 -7.64 -18.35 -7.04
C ILE A 199 -8.66 -18.25 -8.18
N GLU A 200 -8.30 -18.64 -9.40
CA GLU A 200 -9.20 -18.63 -10.55
C GLU A 200 -10.44 -19.49 -10.29
N ASN A 201 -10.27 -20.71 -9.77
CA ASN A 201 -11.41 -21.57 -9.43
C ASN A 201 -12.29 -20.95 -8.35
N LYS A 202 -11.67 -20.40 -7.30
CA LYS A 202 -12.37 -19.79 -6.17
C LYS A 202 -13.15 -18.53 -6.58
N GLU A 203 -12.53 -17.63 -7.33
CA GLU A 203 -13.17 -16.37 -7.74
C GLU A 203 -14.17 -16.57 -8.90
N LYS A 204 -13.90 -17.49 -9.83
CA LYS A 204 -14.86 -17.84 -10.90
C LYS A 204 -16.16 -18.39 -10.35
N SER A 205 -16.14 -19.08 -9.21
CA SER A 205 -17.38 -19.54 -8.55
C SER A 205 -18.27 -18.37 -8.08
N LYS A 206 -17.68 -17.22 -7.78
CA LYS A 206 -18.40 -15.99 -7.37
C LYS A 206 -18.77 -15.11 -8.57
N THR A 207 -17.99 -15.19 -9.65
CA THR A 207 -18.18 -14.36 -10.86
C THR A 207 -18.14 -15.20 -12.14
N PRO A 208 -19.11 -16.10 -12.37
CA PRO A 208 -19.03 -17.13 -13.42
C PRO A 208 -18.98 -16.58 -14.84
N ASN A 209 -19.52 -15.38 -15.06
CA ASN A 209 -19.64 -14.76 -16.39
C ASN A 209 -18.44 -13.88 -16.77
N ARG A 210 -17.47 -13.66 -15.86
CA ARG A 210 -16.32 -12.78 -16.12
C ARG A 210 -15.18 -13.57 -16.78
N LYS A 211 -14.55 -12.97 -17.79
CA LYS A 211 -13.28 -13.44 -18.35
C LYS A 211 -12.16 -13.20 -17.33
N MET A 212 -11.53 -14.27 -16.86
CA MET A 212 -10.38 -14.20 -15.97
C MET A 212 -9.12 -13.85 -16.78
N LEU A 213 -8.47 -12.74 -16.44
CA LEU A 213 -7.19 -12.29 -16.99
C LEU A 213 -6.21 -12.06 -15.85
N THR A 214 -4.93 -12.21 -16.13
CA THR A 214 -3.85 -12.14 -15.14
C THR A 214 -2.82 -11.09 -15.53
N VAL A 215 -2.42 -10.27 -14.57
CA VAL A 215 -1.27 -9.35 -14.72
C VAL A 215 -0.18 -9.76 -13.74
N ILE A 216 1.02 -10.02 -14.24
CA ILE A 216 2.21 -10.27 -13.44
C ILE A 216 2.97 -8.96 -13.30
N MET A 217 3.31 -8.60 -12.06
CA MET A 217 4.08 -7.43 -11.70
C MET A 217 5.27 -7.91 -10.89
N GLY A 218 6.48 -7.59 -11.35
CA GLY A 218 7.68 -7.99 -10.63
C GLY A 218 8.91 -7.27 -11.11
N ASP A 219 10.06 -7.89 -10.85
CA ASP A 219 11.38 -7.32 -11.07
C ASP A 219 12.22 -8.09 -12.09
N ASP A 220 11.67 -9.14 -12.71
CA ASP A 220 12.33 -9.90 -13.78
C ASP A 220 11.31 -10.27 -14.87
N PRO A 221 11.00 -9.33 -15.79
CA PRO A 221 10.03 -9.56 -16.86
C PRO A 221 10.38 -10.77 -17.77
N SER A 222 11.66 -11.12 -17.87
CA SER A 222 12.13 -12.22 -18.70
C SER A 222 11.88 -13.58 -18.06
N PHE A 223 11.95 -13.65 -16.73
CA PHE A 223 11.49 -14.81 -15.97
C PHE A 223 9.96 -14.90 -15.97
N GLU A 224 9.28 -13.77 -15.73
CA GLU A 224 7.82 -13.69 -15.60
C GLU A 224 7.09 -14.13 -16.87
N GLU A 225 7.59 -13.75 -18.05
CA GLU A 225 7.03 -14.15 -19.35
C GLU A 225 7.04 -15.68 -19.55
N LYS A 226 8.00 -16.38 -18.95
CA LYS A 226 8.15 -17.84 -19.07
C LYS A 226 7.33 -18.63 -18.05
N MET A 227 6.68 -17.95 -17.09
CA MET A 227 5.92 -18.62 -16.03
C MET A 227 4.64 -19.27 -16.55
N PHE A 228 4.03 -18.76 -17.62
CA PHE A 228 2.79 -19.30 -18.16
C PHE A 228 2.82 -19.32 -19.70
N PRO A 229 2.13 -20.29 -20.34
CA PRO A 229 2.00 -20.32 -21.79
C PRO A 229 1.14 -19.14 -22.27
N ASN A 230 1.43 -18.65 -23.49
CA ASN A 230 0.71 -17.53 -24.13
C ASN A 230 0.70 -16.25 -23.28
N THR A 231 1.76 -16.05 -22.50
CA THR A 231 2.04 -14.79 -21.79
C THR A 231 2.63 -13.79 -22.76
N ILE A 232 2.26 -12.52 -22.61
CA ILE A 232 2.89 -11.42 -23.34
C ILE A 232 3.47 -10.40 -22.38
N ARG A 233 4.53 -9.72 -22.78
CA ARG A 233 4.98 -8.48 -22.14
C ARG A 233 4.16 -7.32 -22.68
N ALA A 234 3.50 -6.57 -21.80
CA ALA A 234 2.57 -5.48 -22.14
C ALA A 234 3.32 -4.20 -22.54
N GLY A 235 4.29 -4.33 -23.45
CA GLY A 235 5.03 -3.24 -24.04
C GLY A 235 4.33 -2.65 -25.28
N LYS A 236 4.73 -1.43 -25.64
CA LYS A 236 4.18 -0.74 -26.81
C LYS A 236 4.50 -1.55 -28.09
N GLY A 237 3.46 -1.89 -28.86
CA GLY A 237 3.59 -2.60 -30.13
C GLY A 237 3.50 -4.12 -30.04
N THR A 238 3.30 -4.69 -28.84
CA THR A 238 3.07 -6.13 -28.66
C THR A 238 1.69 -6.53 -29.19
N PRO A 239 1.58 -7.48 -30.14
CA PRO A 239 0.28 -7.99 -30.58
C PRO A 239 -0.43 -8.75 -29.46
N VAL A 240 -1.65 -8.34 -29.12
CA VAL A 240 -2.51 -9.06 -28.17
C VAL A 240 -3.38 -10.04 -28.94
N LEU A 241 -3.19 -11.34 -28.71
CA LEU A 241 -3.99 -12.38 -29.34
C LEU A 241 -5.26 -12.62 -28.53
N ASN A 242 -6.33 -13.12 -29.16
CA ASN A 242 -7.57 -13.48 -28.46
C ASN A 242 -7.36 -14.56 -27.37
N THR A 243 -6.32 -15.38 -27.54
CA THR A 243 -5.89 -16.44 -26.61
C THR A 243 -5.05 -15.92 -25.44
N THR A 244 -4.58 -14.67 -25.48
CA THR A 244 -3.79 -14.08 -24.40
C THR A 244 -4.62 -13.97 -23.12
N LYS A 245 -4.08 -14.53 -22.03
CA LYS A 245 -4.69 -14.47 -20.69
C LYS A 245 -3.77 -13.88 -19.63
N VAL A 246 -2.46 -13.87 -19.88
CA VAL A 246 -1.44 -13.44 -18.91
C VAL A 246 -0.61 -12.32 -19.52
N PHE A 247 -0.47 -11.23 -18.78
CA PHE A 247 0.24 -10.03 -19.18
C PHE A 247 1.33 -9.74 -18.16
N VAL A 248 2.58 -9.58 -18.61
CA VAL A 248 3.67 -9.09 -17.77
C VAL A 248 3.69 -7.56 -17.85
N SER A 249 3.60 -6.91 -16.71
CA SER A 249 3.67 -5.46 -16.61
C SER A 249 5.07 -4.97 -16.94
N GLU A 250 5.17 -3.95 -17.78
CA GLU A 250 6.41 -3.19 -18.01
C GLU A 250 6.31 -1.77 -17.45
N ASN A 251 5.35 -1.54 -16.56
CA ASN A 251 5.14 -0.26 -15.92
C ASN A 251 6.23 0.05 -14.90
N THR A 252 6.27 1.31 -14.48
CA THR A 252 7.03 1.68 -13.29
C THR A 252 6.34 1.13 -12.03
N ALA A 253 7.11 0.93 -10.96
CA ALA A 253 6.58 0.53 -9.66
C ALA A 253 5.44 1.43 -9.15
N GLN A 254 5.52 2.75 -9.41
CA GLN A 254 4.46 3.69 -9.09
C GLN A 254 3.17 3.37 -9.85
N ASN A 255 3.28 3.13 -11.15
CA ASN A 255 2.13 2.86 -12.01
C ASN A 255 1.49 1.51 -11.70
N ASP A 256 2.27 0.49 -11.32
CA ASP A 256 1.71 -0.80 -10.89
C ASP A 256 0.88 -0.69 -9.60
N LEU A 257 1.32 0.09 -8.62
CA LEU A 257 0.53 0.35 -7.41
C LEU A 257 -0.79 1.07 -7.73
N ILE A 258 -0.74 2.08 -8.62
CA ILE A 258 -1.93 2.79 -9.08
C ILE A 258 -2.84 1.86 -9.88
N TYR A 259 -2.29 1.08 -10.81
CA TYR A 259 -3.05 0.09 -11.57
C TYR A 259 -3.75 -0.89 -10.62
N SER A 260 -3.05 -1.34 -9.57
CA SER A 260 -3.65 -2.26 -8.59
C SER A 260 -4.87 -1.68 -7.91
N ARG A 261 -4.78 -0.42 -7.48
CA ARG A 261 -5.89 0.29 -6.84
C ARG A 261 -7.17 0.29 -7.66
N HIS A 262 -7.03 0.34 -8.99
CA HIS A 262 -8.15 0.58 -9.90
C HIS A 262 -8.55 -0.63 -10.73
N ASN A 263 -7.70 -1.67 -10.85
CA ASN A 263 -7.95 -2.81 -11.74
C ASN A 263 -7.82 -4.18 -11.08
N CYS A 264 -7.01 -4.38 -10.04
CA CYS A 264 -6.82 -5.74 -9.49
C CYS A 264 -8.02 -6.17 -8.64
N ASP A 265 -8.87 -7.07 -9.17
CA ASP A 265 -9.99 -7.66 -8.43
C ASP A 265 -9.50 -8.64 -7.36
N ALA A 266 -8.44 -9.38 -7.67
CA ALA A 266 -7.69 -10.18 -6.70
C ALA A 266 -6.19 -9.94 -6.83
N THR A 267 -5.46 -10.19 -5.75
CA THR A 267 -4.00 -10.09 -5.74
C THR A 267 -3.38 -11.33 -5.13
N LEU A 268 -2.31 -11.84 -5.73
CA LEU A 268 -1.48 -12.92 -5.21
C LEU A 268 -0.07 -12.40 -4.90
N ILE A 269 0.35 -12.49 -3.65
CA ILE A 269 1.71 -12.15 -3.20
C ILE A 269 2.51 -13.45 -3.06
N THR A 270 3.48 -13.66 -3.96
CA THR A 270 4.30 -14.89 -3.97
C THR A 270 5.62 -14.76 -3.21
N ALA A 271 6.09 -13.53 -3.00
CA ALA A 271 7.21 -13.23 -2.11
C ALA A 271 6.66 -12.50 -0.87
N PRO A 272 6.34 -13.23 0.22
CA PRO A 272 5.49 -12.70 1.29
C PRO A 272 6.10 -11.55 2.08
N SER A 273 7.43 -11.48 2.21
CA SER A 273 8.13 -10.37 2.87
C SER A 273 8.33 -9.14 1.96
N SER A 274 7.86 -9.20 0.70
CA SER A 274 7.98 -8.07 -0.22
C SER A 274 6.97 -6.97 0.13
N THR A 275 7.48 -5.83 0.59
CA THR A 275 6.65 -4.68 0.96
C THR A 275 5.94 -4.07 -0.25
N PHE A 276 6.53 -4.19 -1.45
CA PHE A 276 5.86 -3.81 -2.68
C PHE A 276 4.64 -4.70 -2.98
N GLY A 277 4.80 -6.02 -2.85
CA GLY A 277 3.69 -6.97 -2.96
C GLY A 277 2.61 -6.72 -1.92
N TRP A 278 3.01 -6.40 -0.69
CA TRP A 278 2.09 -6.01 0.38
C TRP A 278 1.24 -4.80 -0.02
N TRP A 279 1.86 -3.72 -0.51
CA TRP A 279 1.13 -2.53 -0.96
C TRP A 279 0.29 -2.76 -2.22
N LEU A 280 0.74 -3.63 -3.14
CA LEU A 280 -0.08 -4.07 -4.27
C LEU A 280 -1.39 -4.71 -3.77
N GLY A 281 -1.31 -5.61 -2.80
CA GLY A 281 -2.47 -6.26 -2.20
C GLY A 281 -3.35 -5.28 -1.43
N TYR A 282 -2.77 -4.49 -0.53
CA TYR A 282 -3.50 -3.55 0.31
C TYR A 282 -4.29 -2.52 -0.50
N LEU A 283 -3.71 -2.04 -1.61
CA LEU A 283 -4.37 -1.06 -2.46
C LEU A 283 -5.41 -1.68 -3.41
N SER A 284 -5.33 -2.99 -3.70
CA SER A 284 -6.10 -3.64 -4.76
C SER A 284 -7.59 -3.26 -4.82
N LYS A 285 -8.11 -3.07 -6.04
CA LYS A 285 -9.53 -2.70 -6.27
C LYS A 285 -10.50 -3.61 -5.51
N GLY A 286 -10.36 -4.92 -5.66
CA GLY A 286 -11.32 -5.89 -5.13
C GLY A 286 -11.04 -6.38 -3.72
N GLN A 287 -9.92 -5.97 -3.10
CA GLN A 287 -9.54 -6.30 -1.72
C GLN A 287 -9.46 -7.81 -1.41
N SER A 288 -9.45 -8.66 -2.45
CA SER A 288 -9.31 -10.11 -2.34
C SER A 288 -7.84 -10.47 -2.47
N VAL A 289 -7.13 -10.46 -1.34
CA VAL A 289 -5.68 -10.67 -1.30
C VAL A 289 -5.35 -12.07 -0.80
N TYR A 290 -4.51 -12.75 -1.57
CA TYR A 290 -3.94 -14.06 -1.31
C TYR A 290 -2.43 -13.90 -1.17
N TYR A 291 -1.82 -14.61 -0.22
CA TYR A 291 -0.37 -14.56 -0.05
C TYR A 291 0.18 -15.92 0.33
N GLN A 292 1.41 -16.21 -0.12
CA GLN A 292 2.13 -17.38 0.33
C GLN A 292 2.41 -17.27 1.83
N ASP A 293 1.99 -18.26 2.62
CA ASP A 293 2.24 -18.24 4.06
C ASP A 293 3.75 -18.21 4.32
N ILE A 294 4.25 -17.11 4.89
CA ILE A 294 5.66 -16.94 5.23
C ILE A 294 6.15 -18.04 6.19
N ARG A 295 5.27 -18.61 7.03
CA ARG A 295 5.58 -19.70 7.95
C ARG A 295 5.99 -20.98 7.23
N SER A 296 5.52 -21.14 5.98
CA SER A 296 5.86 -22.26 5.09
C SER A 296 7.10 -22.00 4.22
N THR A 297 7.80 -20.88 4.43
CA THR A 297 8.97 -20.48 3.65
C THR A 297 10.27 -20.53 4.46
N ASN A 298 11.39 -20.32 3.76
CA ASN A 298 12.72 -20.17 4.35
C ASN A 298 13.12 -18.69 4.55
N ASP A 299 12.15 -17.78 4.65
CA ASP A 299 12.44 -16.36 4.86
C ASP A 299 13.21 -16.14 6.18
N VAL A 300 14.37 -15.51 6.10
CA VAL A 300 15.30 -15.39 7.24
C VAL A 300 14.77 -14.42 8.29
N ASN A 301 14.07 -13.36 7.89
CA ASN A 301 13.52 -12.37 8.82
C ASN A 301 12.45 -13.00 9.71
N TYR A 302 11.59 -13.84 9.13
CA TYR A 302 10.65 -14.65 9.91
C TYR A 302 11.38 -15.65 10.82
N LYS A 303 12.34 -16.42 10.30
CA LYS A 303 13.06 -17.44 11.10
C LYS A 303 13.86 -16.86 12.27
N LYS A 304 14.35 -15.62 12.15
CA LYS A 304 15.02 -14.88 13.22
C LYS A 304 14.07 -14.19 14.20
N GLY A 305 12.75 -14.26 13.99
CA GLY A 305 11.76 -13.62 14.85
C GLY A 305 11.68 -12.10 14.69
N HIS A 306 12.22 -11.56 13.59
CA HIS A 306 12.19 -10.13 13.23
C HIS A 306 10.90 -9.74 12.49
N MET A 307 9.93 -10.64 12.41
CA MET A 307 8.67 -10.41 11.74
C MET A 307 7.59 -11.25 12.42
N ASP A 308 6.50 -10.60 12.81
CA ASP A 308 5.30 -11.29 13.26
C ASP A 308 4.25 -11.27 12.13
N PRO A 309 3.90 -12.44 11.55
CA PRO A 309 2.93 -12.51 10.48
C PRO A 309 1.56 -11.93 10.86
N ASP A 310 1.15 -12.00 12.13
CA ASP A 310 -0.17 -11.54 12.57
C ASP A 310 -0.22 -10.01 12.75
N ASP A 311 0.94 -9.37 12.90
CA ASP A 311 1.08 -7.91 12.88
C ASP A 311 1.41 -7.35 11.49
N TYR A 312 1.99 -8.16 10.62
CA TYR A 312 2.37 -7.74 9.26
C TYR A 312 1.22 -7.89 8.25
N PHE A 313 0.52 -9.04 8.24
CA PHE A 313 -0.55 -9.28 7.27
C PHE A 313 -1.92 -8.97 7.87
N PRO A 314 -2.77 -8.16 7.19
CA PRO A 314 -4.13 -7.93 7.64
C PRO A 314 -4.93 -9.24 7.78
N PRO A 315 -5.73 -9.41 8.85
CA PRO A 315 -6.45 -10.65 9.11
C PRO A 315 -7.53 -10.96 8.07
N ARG A 316 -7.94 -9.98 7.25
CA ARG A 316 -8.89 -10.20 6.15
C ARG A 316 -8.26 -10.87 4.92
N TRP A 317 -6.92 -10.95 4.85
CA TRP A 317 -6.24 -11.60 3.73
C TRP A 317 -6.22 -13.12 3.88
N THR A 318 -6.17 -13.83 2.75
CA THR A 318 -6.16 -15.29 2.72
C THR A 318 -4.73 -15.80 2.62
N SER A 319 -4.24 -16.39 3.70
CA SER A 319 -2.97 -17.11 3.69
C SER A 319 -3.12 -18.47 2.99
N ILE A 320 -2.21 -18.77 2.05
CA ILE A 320 -2.21 -20.03 1.31
C ILE A 320 -0.81 -20.64 1.28
N ASN A 321 -0.70 -21.96 1.24
CA ASN A 321 0.58 -22.65 1.04
C ASN A 321 0.40 -23.81 0.05
N LEU A 322 1.54 -24.32 -0.44
CA LEU A 322 1.57 -25.54 -1.23
C LEU A 322 1.76 -26.73 -0.28
N ASP A 323 0.75 -27.58 -0.17
CA ASP A 323 0.86 -28.80 0.62
C ASP A 323 1.88 -29.74 -0.03
N GLY A 324 2.92 -30.10 0.73
CA GLY A 324 4.04 -30.90 0.23
C GLY A 324 3.64 -32.34 -0.15
N THR A 325 2.55 -32.85 0.41
CA THR A 325 2.09 -34.23 0.17
C THR A 325 1.21 -34.34 -1.06
N SER A 326 0.15 -33.54 -1.12
CA SER A 326 -0.82 -33.54 -2.24
C SER A 326 -0.38 -32.68 -3.42
N GLY A 327 0.59 -31.78 -3.21
CA GLY A 327 0.95 -30.76 -4.18
C GLY A 327 -0.20 -29.81 -4.51
N LYS A 328 -1.20 -29.67 -3.65
CA LYS A 328 -2.33 -28.74 -3.85
C LYS A 328 -2.16 -27.50 -2.99
N ILE A 329 -2.83 -26.42 -3.39
CA ILE A 329 -2.92 -25.23 -2.55
C ILE A 329 -3.94 -25.48 -1.45
N VAL A 330 -3.55 -25.18 -0.21
CA VAL A 330 -4.47 -25.18 0.93
C VAL A 330 -4.47 -23.81 1.60
N VAL A 331 -5.62 -23.45 2.19
CA VAL A 331 -5.76 -22.22 2.98
C VAL A 331 -5.23 -22.51 4.37
N VAL A 332 -4.32 -21.67 4.86
CA VAL A 332 -3.79 -21.81 6.21
C VAL A 332 -4.81 -21.21 7.18
N GLY A 333 -5.33 -22.05 8.08
CA GLY A 333 -6.23 -21.61 9.14
C GLY A 333 -5.54 -20.64 10.09
N LYS A 334 -6.29 -19.68 10.62
CA LYS A 334 -5.80 -18.83 11.71
C LYS A 334 -5.67 -19.69 12.97
N THR A 335 -4.49 -19.71 13.58
CA THR A 335 -4.39 -20.04 15.00
C THR A 335 -5.12 -18.95 15.76
N SER A 336 -6.21 -19.35 16.42
CA SER A 336 -7.08 -18.49 17.24
C SER A 336 -6.35 -17.89 18.43
#